data_AF-A0A2N0QMI3-F1
#
_entry.id   AF-A0A2N0QMI3-F1
#
_cell.length_a   1.000
_cell.length_b   1.000
_cell.length_c   1.000
_cell.angle_alpha   90.00
_cell.angle_beta   90.00
_cell.angle_gamma   90.00
#
_symmetry.space_group_name_H-M   'P 1'
#
loop_
_entity.id
_entity.type
_entity.pdbx_description
1 polymer ?
#
loop_
_entity_poly.entity_id
_entity_poly.type
_entity_poly.pdbx_seq_one_letter_code
_entity_poly.pdbx_strand_id
1 'polypeptide(L)'
;MLRFLTLENQKETDSLSIYLQDGSLNFWPSTVPEELIDELFPENLFVANTYDAYTFTVKKIEVEVLNIKIIVYYLPFNTEKFIHK
;
A
#
# COMPACT_ATOMS: atom_id res chain seq x y z
N MET A 1 -12.27 -14.01 0.62
CA MET A 1 -12.37 -12.77 1.43
C MET A 1 -13.61 -12.73 2.33
N LEU A 2 -14.83 -12.95 1.84
CA LEU A 2 -16.07 -12.79 2.64
C LEU A 2 -16.17 -13.69 3.89
N ARG A 3 -15.66 -14.94 3.82
CA ARG A 3 -15.80 -15.94 4.89
C ARG A 3 -14.99 -15.62 6.15
N PHE A 4 -13.97 -14.78 6.06
CA PHE A 4 -13.15 -14.40 7.22
C PHE A 4 -13.73 -13.21 7.97
N LEU A 5 -14.43 -12.31 7.27
CA LEU A 5 -15.03 -11.09 7.81
C LEU A 5 -16.39 -11.33 8.51
N THR A 6 -17.01 -12.50 8.30
CA THR A 6 -18.35 -12.82 8.84
C THR A 6 -18.35 -13.66 10.11
N LEU A 7 -17.19 -14.08 10.64
CA LEU A 7 -17.12 -14.77 11.93
C LEU A 7 -16.95 -13.73 13.05
N GLU A 8 -18.01 -13.55 13.81
CA GLU A 8 -18.26 -12.45 14.74
C GLU A 8 -17.14 -12.27 15.80
N ASN A 9 -16.66 -11.02 15.86
CA ASN A 9 -16.19 -10.31 17.05
C ASN A 9 -14.79 -10.57 17.62
N GLN A 10 -14.07 -11.65 17.24
CA GLN A 10 -12.71 -11.89 17.76
C GLN A 10 -11.59 -11.39 16.85
N LYS A 11 -11.89 -11.13 15.58
CA LYS A 11 -10.85 -10.85 14.57
C LYS A 11 -10.48 -9.39 14.44
N GLU A 12 -11.31 -8.48 14.94
CA GLU A 12 -11.09 -7.03 14.81
C GLU A 12 -9.81 -6.58 15.50
N THR A 13 -9.42 -7.24 16.59
CA THR A 13 -8.19 -6.99 17.35
C THR A 13 -6.99 -7.79 16.84
N ASP A 14 -7.17 -8.69 15.88
CA ASP A 14 -6.07 -9.42 15.28
C ASP A 14 -5.22 -8.49 14.43
N SER A 15 -3.91 -8.74 14.39
CA SER A 15 -3.03 -8.02 13.47
C SER A 15 -3.39 -8.36 12.03
N LEU A 16 -3.45 -7.34 11.18
CA LEU A 16 -3.79 -7.48 9.78
C LEU A 16 -2.70 -8.25 8.99
N SER A 17 -1.44 -8.18 9.45
CA SER A 17 -0.31 -8.87 8.82
C SER A 17 -0.51 -10.38 8.71
N ILE A 18 -1.11 -11.00 9.74
CA ILE A 18 -1.42 -12.45 9.81
C ILE A 18 -2.28 -12.87 8.60
N TYR A 19 -3.23 -12.03 8.22
CA TYR A 19 -4.12 -12.30 7.08
C TYR A 19 -3.45 -12.01 5.74
N LEU A 20 -2.52 -11.05 5.69
CA LEU A 20 -1.80 -10.70 4.48
C LEU A 20 -0.70 -11.70 4.12
N GLN A 21 -0.16 -12.40 5.11
CA GLN A 21 0.82 -13.48 4.93
C GLN A 21 0.16 -14.82 4.62
N ASP A 22 -1.16 -14.93 4.69
CA ASP A 22 -1.86 -16.18 4.37
C ASP A 22 -1.74 -16.50 2.87
N GLY A 23 -0.83 -17.44 2.56
CA GLY A 23 -0.58 -17.93 1.21
C GLY A 23 -1.80 -18.56 0.52
N SER A 24 -2.86 -18.91 1.26
CA SER A 24 -4.12 -19.37 0.66
C SER A 24 -4.94 -18.23 0.03
N LEU A 25 -4.72 -16.99 0.46
CA LEU A 25 -5.45 -15.81 0.01
C LEU A 25 -4.83 -15.15 -1.23
N ASN A 26 -3.61 -15.54 -1.62
CA ASN A 26 -2.91 -15.09 -2.84
C ASN A 26 -2.92 -13.55 -3.01
N PHE A 27 -2.69 -12.80 -1.91
CA PHE A 27 -2.66 -11.34 -1.97
C PHE A 27 -1.42 -10.78 -2.68
N TRP A 28 -0.31 -11.52 -2.62
CA TRP A 28 0.97 -11.10 -3.16
C TRP A 28 1.39 -11.97 -4.33
N PRO A 29 2.02 -11.38 -5.36
CA PRO A 29 2.68 -12.17 -6.39
C PRO A 29 3.86 -12.92 -5.76
N SER A 30 4.21 -14.09 -6.30
CA SER A 30 5.31 -14.94 -5.81
C SER A 30 6.70 -14.27 -5.83
N THR A 31 6.79 -13.09 -6.43
CA THR A 31 8.00 -12.24 -6.43
C THR A 31 8.19 -11.45 -5.14
N VAL A 32 7.16 -11.35 -4.28
CA VAL A 32 7.22 -10.64 -3.01
C VAL A 32 7.47 -11.66 -1.89
N PRO A 33 8.63 -11.65 -1.23
CA PRO A 33 8.90 -12.52 -0.09
C PRO A 33 8.05 -12.13 1.12
N GLU A 34 7.63 -13.12 1.90
CA GLU A 34 6.82 -12.94 3.12
C GLU A 34 7.55 -12.12 4.18
N GLU A 35 8.88 -12.23 4.26
CA GLU A 35 9.76 -11.48 5.18
C GLU A 35 9.61 -9.96 5.02
N LEU A 36 9.34 -9.46 3.81
CA LEU A 36 9.10 -8.03 3.59
C LEU A 36 7.80 -7.56 4.25
N ILE A 37 6.82 -8.44 4.41
CA ILE A 37 5.58 -8.11 5.11
C ILE A 37 5.92 -7.94 6.60
N ASP A 38 6.72 -8.80 7.20
CA ASP A 38 7.13 -8.61 8.60
C ASP A 38 7.96 -7.33 8.81
N GLU A 39 8.83 -6.98 7.86
CA GLU A 39 9.69 -5.78 7.98
C GLU A 39 8.94 -4.47 7.72
N LEU A 40 7.99 -4.46 6.77
CA LEU A 40 7.36 -3.22 6.30
C LEU A 40 5.95 -3.02 6.85
N PHE A 41 5.24 -4.09 7.22
CA PHE A 41 3.87 -3.98 7.70
C PHE A 41 3.82 -3.66 9.19
N PRO A 42 3.07 -2.64 9.60
CA PRO A 42 2.98 -2.26 11.01
C PRO A 42 2.27 -3.32 11.86
N GLU A 43 2.90 -3.75 12.95
CA GLU A 43 2.33 -4.72 13.90
C GLU A 43 1.05 -4.21 14.59
N ASN A 44 0.92 -2.89 14.74
CA ASN A 44 -0.19 -2.21 15.40
C ASN A 44 -1.38 -1.91 14.48
N LEU A 45 -1.38 -2.45 13.25
CA LEU A 45 -2.50 -2.33 12.34
C LEU A 45 -3.39 -3.55 12.42
N PHE A 46 -4.60 -3.35 12.94
CA PHE A 46 -5.54 -4.44 13.18
C PHE A 46 -6.53 -4.62 12.03
N VAL A 47 -7.21 -5.76 12.01
CA VAL A 47 -8.28 -6.01 11.03
C VAL A 47 -9.38 -4.95 11.12
N ALA A 48 -9.68 -4.42 12.31
CA ALA A 48 -10.61 -3.30 12.48
C ALA A 48 -10.24 -2.09 11.62
N ASN A 49 -8.95 -1.88 11.37
CA ASN A 49 -8.44 -0.73 10.61
C ASN A 49 -8.35 -1.01 9.10
N THR A 50 -8.74 -2.19 8.61
CA THR A 50 -8.52 -2.61 7.20
C THR A 50 -9.10 -1.60 6.20
N TYR A 51 -10.33 -1.14 6.42
CA TYR A 51 -10.99 -0.22 5.51
C TYR A 51 -10.34 1.18 5.51
N ASP A 52 -9.98 1.67 6.69
CA ASP A 52 -9.32 2.97 6.85
C ASP A 52 -7.91 2.93 6.27
N ALA A 53 -7.16 1.85 6.50
CA ALA A 53 -5.83 1.63 5.94
C ALA A 53 -5.87 1.55 4.42
N TYR A 54 -6.86 0.85 3.85
CA TYR A 54 -7.08 0.82 2.41
C TYR A 54 -7.36 2.22 1.86
N THR A 55 -8.30 2.95 2.47
CA THR A 55 -8.68 4.30 2.05
C THR A 55 -7.50 5.27 2.12
N PHE A 56 -6.72 5.21 3.20
CA PHE A 56 -5.51 6.01 3.37
C PHE A 56 -4.46 5.69 2.29
N THR A 57 -4.22 4.40 2.05
CA THR A 57 -3.23 3.94 1.07
C THR A 57 -3.61 4.34 -0.35
N VAL A 58 -4.87 4.13 -0.76
CA VAL A 58 -5.37 4.52 -2.09
C VAL A 58 -5.23 6.02 -2.31
N LYS A 59 -5.62 6.85 -1.33
CA LYS A 59 -5.45 8.30 -1.41
C LYS A 59 -3.99 8.70 -1.58
N LYS A 60 -3.08 8.05 -0.86
CA LYS A 60 -1.64 8.33 -0.97
C LYS A 60 -1.08 7.94 -2.34
N ILE A 61 -1.47 6.78 -2.86
CA ILE A 61 -1.08 6.32 -4.20
C ILE A 61 -1.61 7.28 -5.27
N GLU A 62 -2.87 7.70 -5.17
CA GLU A 62 -3.46 8.66 -6.12
C GLU A 62 -2.68 9.97 -6.16
N VAL A 63 -2.31 10.51 -5.00
CA VAL A 63 -1.47 11.72 -4.88
C VAL A 63 -0.09 11.50 -5.49
N GLU A 64 0.57 10.36 -5.24
CA GLU A 64 1.89 10.08 -5.82
C GLU A 64 1.84 9.92 -7.34
N VAL A 65 0.83 9.23 -7.86
CA VAL A 65 0.62 9.10 -9.31
C VAL A 65 0.36 10.47 -9.96
N LEU A 66 -0.42 11.33 -9.30
CA LEU A 66 -0.63 12.71 -9.74
C LEU A 66 0.68 13.52 -9.71
N ASN A 67 1.49 13.38 -8.67
CA ASN A 67 2.79 14.05 -8.56
C ASN A 67 3.76 13.60 -9.66
N ILE A 68 3.83 12.30 -9.94
CA ILE A 68 4.64 11.76 -11.05
C ILE A 68 4.14 12.30 -12.39
N LYS A 69 2.82 12.32 -12.61
CA LYS A 69 2.24 12.92 -13.82
C LYS A 69 2.58 14.42 -13.92
N ILE A 70 2.52 15.17 -12.84
CA ILE A 70 2.91 16.59 -12.83
C ILE A 70 4.38 16.76 -13.20
N ILE A 71 5.27 15.94 -12.63
CA ILE A 71 6.71 15.99 -12.93
C ILE A 71 6.98 15.62 -14.39
N VAL A 72 6.36 14.56 -14.90
CA VAL A 72 6.60 14.05 -16.26
C VAL A 72 5.96 14.94 -17.33
N TYR A 73 4.75 15.46 -17.10
CA TYR A 73 3.98 16.18 -18.12
C TYR A 73 4.02 17.69 -18.01
N TYR A 74 4.23 18.25 -16.81
CA TYR A 74 4.04 19.69 -16.55
C TYR A 74 5.28 20.43 -16.06
N LEU A 75 6.36 19.73 -15.69
CA LEU A 75 7.68 20.33 -15.53
C LEU A 75 8.48 20.09 -16.82
N PRO A 76 8.41 20.99 -17.82
CA PRO A 76 9.34 20.91 -18.94
C PRO A 76 10.75 21.03 -18.37
N PHE A 77 11.64 20.14 -18.80
CA PHE A 77 13.08 20.20 -18.54
C PHE A 77 13.57 21.64 -18.67
N ASN A 78 13.89 22.27 -17.54
CA ASN A 78 14.49 23.60 -17.50
C ASN A 78 15.98 23.48 -17.85
N THR A 79 16.27 23.04 -19.08
CA THR A 79 17.62 22.92 -19.65
C THR A 79 18.01 24.16 -20.47
N GLU A 80 17.28 25.27 -20.36
CA GLU A 80 17.65 26.54 -21.02
C GLU A 80 18.66 27.39 -20.22
N LYS A 81 19.33 26.84 -19.21
CA LYS A 81 20.34 27.60 -18.42
C LYS A 81 21.81 27.21 -18.60
N PHE A 82 22.15 26.31 -19.53
CA PHE A 82 23.54 25.86 -19.72
C PHE A 82 24.10 25.93 -21.14
N ILE A 83 23.47 26.67 -22.07
CA ILE A 83 24.06 26.93 -23.40
C ILE A 83 24.02 28.43 -23.68
N HIS A 84 24.82 29.20 -22.94
CA HIS A 84 25.43 30.44 -23.42
C HIS A 84 26.51 30.86 -22.43
N LYS A 85 27.74 30.39 -22.66
CA LYS A 85 28.95 31.16 -22.38
C LYS A 85 30.06 30.72 -23.32
#